data_AF-A0A3B0P9E6-F1
#
_entry.id   AF-A0A3B0P9E6-F1
#
_cell.length_a   1.000
_cell.length_b   1.000
_cell.length_c   1.000
_cell.angle_alpha   90.00
_cell.angle_beta   90.00
_cell.angle_gamma   90.00
#
_symmetry.space_group_name_H-M   'P 1'
#
loop_
_entity.id
_entity.type
_entity.pdbx_description
1 polymer ?
#
loop_
_entity_poly.entity_id
_entity_poly.type
_entity_poly.pdbx_seq_one_letter_code
_entity_poly.pdbx_strand_id
1 'polypeptide(L)'
;MLIANDGSHKLLANFEKKMVNVISFQCGKLYTYEKNLPVSEAFLKFTNDAADAFLISIYLHKYNHHNKYAISFFNKDNEPINHKFIKKILEEYKNLQFEDIKEFIDEYQKLNFNKILKEYTDFILQKNFTKNPNHLLKIGVINSSLQNTFVKRILGKNDIAYTVLKNKNKEEKPHLLKFSW
;
A
#
# COMPACT_ATOMS: atom_id res chain seq x y z
N MET A 1 -13.10 8.55 -5.59
CA MET A 1 -11.71 8.65 -5.07
C MET A 1 -11.40 7.40 -4.27
N LEU A 2 -10.19 6.85 -4.37
CA LEU A 2 -9.73 5.71 -3.58
C LEU A 2 -8.70 6.17 -2.55
N ILE A 3 -8.81 5.73 -1.31
CA ILE A 3 -7.82 5.97 -0.24
C ILE A 3 -7.31 4.64 0.29
N ALA A 4 -6.00 4.53 0.49
CA ALA A 4 -5.39 3.33 1.08
C ALA A 4 -4.11 3.64 1.88
N ASN A 5 -3.66 2.65 2.65
CA ASN A 5 -2.44 2.72 3.45
C ASN A 5 -1.53 1.51 3.26
N ASP A 6 -0.23 1.66 3.57
CA ASP A 6 0.77 0.59 3.45
C ASP A 6 0.92 -0.32 4.69
N GLY A 7 0.22 0.00 5.78
CA GLY A 7 0.30 -0.73 7.05
C GLY A 7 1.65 -0.65 7.77
N SER A 8 2.53 0.28 7.37
CA SER A 8 3.85 0.46 7.97
C SER A 8 3.80 0.94 9.42
N HIS A 9 2.68 1.53 9.86
CA HIS A 9 2.46 1.96 11.23
C HIS A 9 1.02 1.71 11.69
N LYS A 10 0.84 1.31 12.96
CA LYS A 10 -0.47 0.96 13.55
C LYS A 10 -1.50 2.09 13.49
N LEU A 11 -1.05 3.34 13.43
CA LEU A 11 -1.94 4.51 13.38
C LEU A 11 -2.41 4.85 11.96
N LEU A 12 -1.83 4.26 10.91
CA LEU A 12 -2.20 4.63 9.53
C LEU A 12 -3.64 4.27 9.20
N ALA A 13 -4.15 3.13 9.66
CA ALA A 13 -5.56 2.77 9.47
C ALA A 13 -6.51 3.77 10.16
N ASN A 14 -6.13 4.30 11.33
CA ASN A 14 -6.92 5.33 12.02
C ASN A 14 -6.83 6.68 11.28
N PHE A 15 -5.64 7.03 10.78
CA PHE A 15 -5.44 8.24 9.98
C PHE A 15 -6.21 8.19 8.66
N GLU A 16 -6.18 7.04 7.97
CA GLU A 16 -7.02 6.76 6.80
C GLU A 16 -8.48 6.99 7.13
N LYS A 17 -8.99 6.40 8.21
CA LYS A 17 -10.40 6.56 8.63
C LYS A 17 -10.77 8.03 8.87
N LYS A 18 -9.91 8.81 9.54
CA LYS A 18 -10.16 10.25 9.75
C LYS A 18 -10.19 11.02 8.43
N MET A 19 -9.23 10.76 7.55
CA MET A 19 -9.17 11.39 6.23
C MET A 19 -10.39 11.06 5.38
N VAL A 20 -10.86 9.81 5.45
CA VAL A 20 -12.09 9.35 4.80
C VAL A 20 -13.31 10.12 5.30
N ASN A 21 -13.46 10.30 6.62
CA ASN A 21 -14.60 11.04 7.21
C ASN A 21 -14.64 12.53 6.81
N VAL A 22 -13.47 13.16 6.65
CA VAL A 22 -13.37 14.56 6.22
C VAL A 22 -13.69 14.68 4.72
N ILE A 23 -13.14 13.79 3.90
CA ILE A 23 -13.31 13.88 2.44
C ILE A 23 -14.70 13.40 2.00
N SER A 24 -15.29 12.41 2.67
CA SER A 24 -16.64 11.93 2.38
C SER A 24 -17.67 13.07 2.46
N PHE A 25 -17.53 13.97 3.43
CA PHE A 25 -18.35 15.16 3.58
C PHE A 25 -18.32 16.07 2.32
N GLN A 26 -17.16 16.16 1.66
CA GLN A 26 -16.95 17.08 0.53
C GLN A 26 -17.20 16.45 -0.85
N CYS A 27 -16.95 15.16 -1.02
CA CYS A 27 -16.86 14.52 -2.34
C CYS A 27 -17.90 13.42 -2.60
N GLY A 28 -18.76 13.10 -1.63
CA GLY A 28 -19.89 12.17 -1.75
C GLY A 28 -19.52 10.69 -1.91
N LYS A 29 -18.73 10.32 -2.92
CA LYS A 29 -18.32 8.92 -3.18
C LYS A 29 -16.83 8.70 -2.94
N LEU A 30 -16.55 7.98 -1.87
CA LEU A 30 -15.21 7.58 -1.48
C LEU A 30 -15.09 6.05 -1.32
N TYR A 31 -13.93 5.52 -1.67
CA TYR A 31 -13.62 4.10 -1.63
C TYR A 31 -12.43 3.83 -0.73
N THR A 32 -12.50 2.75 0.05
CA THR A 32 -11.38 2.17 0.80
C THR A 32 -11.41 0.65 0.67
N TYR A 33 -10.33 -0.03 1.05
CA TYR A 33 -10.38 -1.49 1.18
C TYR A 33 -11.13 -1.91 2.44
N GLU A 34 -11.84 -3.04 2.38
CA GLU A 34 -12.47 -3.64 3.55
C GLU A 34 -11.52 -3.69 4.77
N LYS A 35 -12.01 -3.24 5.93
CA LYS A 35 -11.26 -3.18 7.20
C LYS A 35 -9.98 -2.33 7.15
N ASN A 36 -9.85 -1.42 6.17
CA ASN A 36 -8.65 -0.60 5.95
C ASN A 36 -7.39 -1.47 5.84
N LEU A 37 -7.54 -2.66 5.21
CA LEU A 37 -6.44 -3.59 5.01
C LEU A 37 -5.29 -2.90 4.28
N PRO A 38 -4.04 -3.10 4.72
CA PRO A 38 -2.90 -2.46 4.10
C PRO A 38 -2.64 -3.06 2.71
N VAL A 39 -2.26 -2.19 1.77
CA VAL A 39 -1.96 -2.55 0.39
C VAL A 39 -0.65 -1.92 -0.07
N SER A 40 -0.01 -2.50 -1.07
CA SER A 40 1.16 -1.89 -1.70
C SER A 40 0.71 -0.82 -2.70
N GLU A 41 1.62 0.10 -3.02
CA GLU A 41 1.37 1.09 -4.08
C GLU A 41 1.07 0.40 -5.42
N ALA A 42 1.78 -0.68 -5.73
CA ALA A 42 1.54 -1.46 -6.95
C ALA A 42 0.12 -2.06 -6.97
N PHE A 43 -0.36 -2.56 -5.83
CA PHE A 43 -1.72 -3.08 -5.74
C PHE A 43 -2.77 -1.97 -5.84
N LEU A 44 -2.52 -0.81 -5.22
CA LEU A 44 -3.37 0.37 -5.36
C LEU A 44 -3.50 0.77 -6.84
N LYS A 45 -2.38 0.87 -7.55
CA LYS A 45 -2.33 1.25 -8.97
C LYS A 45 -3.07 0.23 -9.83
N PHE A 46 -2.84 -1.06 -9.60
CA PHE A 46 -3.60 -2.13 -10.26
C PHE A 46 -5.12 -1.99 -10.03
N THR A 47 -5.55 -1.74 -8.78
CA THR A 47 -6.96 -1.55 -8.47
C THR A 47 -7.56 -0.36 -9.23
N ASN A 48 -6.80 0.72 -9.37
CA ASN A 48 -7.23 1.89 -10.14
C ASN A 48 -7.39 1.57 -11.63
N ASP A 49 -6.42 0.88 -12.22
CA ASP A 49 -6.48 0.43 -13.63
C ASP A 49 -7.65 -0.55 -13.86
N ALA A 50 -7.83 -1.52 -12.95
CA ALA A 50 -8.85 -2.56 -13.09
C ALA A 50 -10.28 -2.02 -12.90
N ALA A 51 -10.46 -1.02 -12.05
CA ALA A 51 -11.78 -0.43 -11.80
C ALA A 51 -12.16 0.65 -12.82
N ASP A 52 -11.19 1.33 -13.43
CA ASP A 52 -11.35 2.53 -14.29
C ASP A 52 -12.26 3.63 -13.66
N ALA A 53 -12.39 3.62 -12.33
CA ALA A 53 -13.45 4.36 -11.63
C ALA A 53 -12.95 5.56 -10.83
N PHE A 54 -11.64 5.69 -10.58
CA PHE A 54 -11.12 6.70 -9.65
C PHE A 54 -10.33 7.78 -10.38
N LEU A 55 -10.81 9.03 -10.27
CA LEU A 55 -10.10 10.20 -10.80
C LEU A 55 -8.83 10.51 -10.02
N ILE A 56 -8.85 10.24 -8.71
CA ILE A 56 -7.74 10.45 -7.78
C ILE A 56 -7.68 9.26 -6.83
N SER A 57 -6.44 8.80 -6.59
CA SER A 57 -6.09 7.84 -5.55
C SER A 57 -5.13 8.48 -4.55
N ILE A 58 -5.38 8.28 -3.25
CA ILE A 58 -4.54 8.78 -2.15
C ILE A 58 -3.89 7.59 -1.44
N TYR A 59 -2.58 7.65 -1.23
CA TYR A 59 -1.80 6.59 -0.63
C TYR A 59 -0.98 7.09 0.56
N LEU A 60 -1.23 6.48 1.71
CA LEU A 60 -0.55 6.77 2.97
C LEU A 60 0.56 5.76 3.19
N HIS A 61 1.81 6.20 3.22
CA HIS A 61 2.92 5.26 3.31
C HIS A 61 4.13 5.80 4.07
N LYS A 62 5.00 4.88 4.48
CA LYS A 62 6.34 5.21 4.96
C LYS A 62 7.20 5.62 3.76
N TYR A 63 7.72 6.84 3.82
CA TYR A 63 8.55 7.43 2.78
C TYR A 63 10.00 6.94 2.84
N ASN A 64 10.54 6.78 4.05
CA ASN A 64 11.93 6.38 4.22
C ASN A 64 12.15 5.54 5.48
N HIS A 65 13.36 4.98 5.63
CA HIS A 65 13.73 4.15 6.77
C HIS A 65 13.74 4.91 8.12
N HIS A 66 13.88 6.24 8.10
CA HIS A 66 13.84 7.11 9.28
C HIS A 66 12.42 7.42 9.80
N ASN A 67 11.43 6.59 9.46
CA ASN A 67 10.03 6.75 9.86
C ASN A 67 9.42 8.10 9.44
N LYS A 68 9.87 8.69 8.33
CA LYS A 68 9.12 9.76 7.67
C LYS A 68 7.96 9.13 6.90
N TYR A 69 6.79 9.76 6.96
CA TYR A 69 5.58 9.32 6.26
C TYR A 69 5.22 10.33 5.18
N ALA A 70 4.53 9.86 4.15
CA ALA A 70 4.06 10.68 3.03
C ALA A 70 2.60 10.37 2.72
N ILE A 71 1.94 11.40 2.18
CA ILE A 71 0.64 11.31 1.53
C ILE A 71 0.90 11.51 0.04
N SER A 72 0.76 10.44 -0.72
CA SER A 72 0.97 10.45 -2.17
C SER A 72 -0.39 10.48 -2.87
N PHE A 73 -0.45 11.22 -3.98
CA PHE A 73 -1.67 11.42 -4.76
C PHE A 73 -1.39 11.03 -6.20
N PHE A 74 -2.26 10.20 -6.76
CA PHE A 74 -2.17 9.70 -8.14
C PHE A 74 -3.43 10.10 -8.90
N ASN A 75 -3.28 10.45 -10.18
CA ASN A 75 -4.39 10.71 -11.09
C ASN A 75 -5.03 9.38 -11.58
N LYS A 76 -6.01 9.49 -12.49
CA LYS A 76 -6.68 8.35 -13.12
C LYS A 76 -5.68 7.40 -13.80
N ASP A 77 -4.62 7.93 -14.38
CA ASP A 77 -3.59 7.18 -15.12
C ASP A 77 -2.45 6.66 -14.23
N ASN A 78 -2.64 6.65 -12.89
CA ASN A 78 -1.64 6.24 -11.91
C ASN A 78 -0.34 7.07 -11.87
N GLU A 79 -0.34 8.24 -12.50
CA GLU A 79 0.76 9.18 -12.46
C GLU A 79 0.63 10.08 -11.22
N PRO A 80 1.75 10.50 -10.60
CA PRO A 80 1.72 11.50 -9.55
C PRO A 80 1.03 12.78 -10.03
N ILE A 81 0.17 13.36 -9.18
CA ILE A 81 -0.48 14.64 -9.52
C ILE A 81 0.55 15.74 -9.76
N ASN A 82 0.24 16.67 -10.65
CA ASN A 82 1.11 17.79 -11.00
C ASN A 82 1.45 18.64 -9.77
N HIS A 83 2.72 19.06 -9.66
CA HIS A 83 3.21 19.99 -8.63
C HIS A 83 2.36 21.27 -8.50
N LYS A 84 1.80 21.80 -9.59
CA LYS A 84 0.87 22.95 -9.52
C LYS A 84 -0.37 22.66 -8.66
N PHE A 85 -0.89 21.44 -8.71
CA PHE A 85 -2.02 21.01 -7.89
C PHE A 85 -1.63 20.87 -6.42
N ILE A 86 -0.47 20.27 -6.15
CA ILE A 86 0.09 20.20 -4.78
C ILE A 86 0.26 21.59 -4.18
N LYS A 87 0.79 22.54 -4.97
CA LYS A 87 0.97 23.92 -4.51
C LYS A 87 -0.36 24.57 -4.09
N LYS A 88 -1.42 24.35 -4.87
CA LYS A 88 -2.77 24.83 -4.52
C LYS A 88 -3.26 24.21 -3.22
N ILE A 89 -3.09 22.89 -3.00
CA ILE A 89 -3.45 22.25 -1.73
C ILE A 89 -2.72 22.92 -0.56
N LEU A 90 -1.44 23.22 -0.72
CA LEU A 90 -0.63 23.87 0.34
C LEU A 90 -1.05 25.32 0.59
N GLU A 91 -1.48 26.04 -0.44
CA GLU A 91 -2.01 27.41 -0.32
C GLU A 91 -3.35 27.40 0.42
N GLU A 92 -4.29 26.52 0.04
CA GLU A 92 -5.57 26.36 0.73
C GLU A 92 -5.39 25.91 2.18
N TYR A 93 -4.48 24.96 2.43
CA TYR A 93 -4.18 24.47 3.79
C TYR A 93 -3.72 25.59 4.73
N LYS A 94 -2.99 26.60 4.24
CA LYS A 94 -2.54 27.74 5.07
C LYS A 94 -3.66 28.68 5.47
N ASN A 95 -4.74 28.71 4.70
CA ASN A 95 -5.89 29.59 4.94
C ASN A 95 -6.98 28.89 5.75
N LEU A 96 -6.93 27.56 5.85
CA LEU A 96 -7.93 26.74 6.52
C LEU A 96 -7.95 26.99 8.03
N GLN A 97 -9.14 27.28 8.59
CA GLN A 97 -9.34 27.31 10.03
C GLN A 97 -9.85 25.93 10.52
N PHE A 98 -9.65 25.63 11.80
CA PHE A 98 -10.07 24.33 12.34
C PHE A 98 -11.59 24.16 12.29
N GLU A 99 -12.33 25.25 12.44
CA GLU A 99 -13.80 25.30 12.40
C GLU A 99 -14.37 24.97 11.01
N ASP A 100 -13.56 25.09 9.95
CA ASP A 100 -13.95 24.77 8.58
C ASP A 100 -13.97 23.25 8.32
N ILE A 101 -13.31 22.46 9.18
CA ILE A 101 -13.20 21.02 9.04
C ILE A 101 -14.47 20.36 9.57
N LYS A 102 -15.35 19.99 8.64
CA LYS A 102 -16.54 19.20 8.92
C LYS A 102 -16.27 17.73 8.63
N GLU A 103 -16.66 16.88 9.57
CA GLU A 103 -16.61 15.42 9.41
C GLU A 103 -18.01 14.87 9.22
N PHE A 104 -18.15 13.90 8.31
CA PHE A 104 -19.36 13.10 8.22
C PHE A 104 -19.02 11.64 8.49
N ILE A 105 -19.70 11.06 9.46
CA ILE A 105 -19.60 9.64 9.78
C ILE A 105 -20.60 8.89 8.88
N ASP A 106 -20.30 8.74 7.58
CA ASP A 106 -21.15 7.98 6.63
C ASP A 106 -20.41 6.85 5.93
N GLU A 107 -21.24 6.00 5.30
CA GLU A 107 -20.88 4.83 4.50
C GLU A 107 -20.06 5.20 3.24
N TYR A 108 -18.75 5.30 3.40
CA TYR A 108 -17.83 5.13 2.28
C TYR A 108 -17.91 3.68 1.75
N GLN A 109 -17.72 3.55 0.44
CA GLN A 109 -17.79 2.25 -0.22
C GLN A 109 -16.54 1.43 0.11
N LYS A 110 -16.75 0.15 0.43
CA LYS A 110 -15.66 -0.77 0.74
C LYS A 110 -15.42 -1.69 -0.46
N LEU A 111 -14.21 -1.65 -0.97
CA LEU A 111 -13.74 -2.54 -2.00
C LEU A 111 -13.46 -3.92 -1.39
N ASN A 112 -13.99 -4.96 -2.05
CA ASN A 112 -13.72 -6.34 -1.66
C ASN A 112 -12.26 -6.69 -1.96
N PHE A 113 -11.43 -6.58 -0.92
CA PHE A 113 -10.00 -6.81 -1.01
C PHE A 113 -9.67 -8.21 -1.56
N ASN A 114 -10.40 -9.24 -1.12
CA ASN A 114 -10.12 -10.62 -1.52
C ASN A 114 -10.41 -10.91 -3.00
N LYS A 115 -11.44 -10.24 -3.56
CA LYS A 115 -11.78 -10.30 -4.98
C LYS A 115 -10.68 -9.65 -5.81
N ILE A 116 -10.32 -8.41 -5.51
CA ILE A 116 -9.30 -7.66 -6.25
C ILE A 116 -7.92 -8.32 -6.11
N LEU A 117 -7.60 -8.86 -4.92
CA LEU A 117 -6.39 -9.64 -4.71
C LEU A 117 -6.33 -10.89 -5.59
N LYS A 118 -7.48 -11.53 -5.84
CA LYS A 118 -7.53 -12.66 -6.79
C LYS A 118 -7.18 -12.18 -8.19
N GLU A 119 -7.83 -11.12 -8.67
CA GLU A 119 -7.62 -10.54 -10.01
C GLU A 119 -6.16 -10.10 -10.19
N TYR A 120 -5.58 -9.43 -9.19
CA TYR A 120 -4.16 -9.04 -9.19
C TYR A 120 -3.22 -10.24 -9.24
N THR A 121 -3.50 -11.28 -8.47
CA THR A 121 -2.69 -12.50 -8.48
C THR A 121 -2.76 -13.16 -9.85
N ASP A 122 -3.95 -13.30 -10.42
CA ASP A 122 -4.15 -13.92 -11.73
C ASP A 122 -3.47 -13.10 -12.85
N PHE A 123 -3.51 -11.76 -12.76
CA PHE A 123 -2.77 -10.87 -13.65
C PHE A 123 -1.26 -11.08 -13.56
N ILE A 124 -0.68 -11.15 -12.35
CA ILE A 124 0.75 -11.42 -12.15
C ILE A 124 1.13 -12.78 -12.73
N LEU A 125 0.32 -13.82 -12.51
CA LEU A 125 0.57 -15.15 -13.03
C LEU A 125 0.63 -15.17 -14.56
N GLN A 126 -0.22 -14.41 -15.24
CA GLN A 126 -0.18 -14.28 -16.70
C GLN A 126 1.09 -13.59 -17.21
N LYS A 127 1.70 -12.73 -16.40
CA LYS A 127 2.96 -12.04 -16.70
C LYS A 127 4.20 -12.88 -16.35
N ASN A 128 4.05 -14.02 -15.67
CA ASN A 128 5.18 -14.84 -15.29
C ASN A 128 5.84 -15.48 -16.53
N PHE A 129 7.15 -15.27 -16.63
CA PHE A 129 7.99 -15.78 -17.70
C PHE A 129 8.32 -17.28 -17.56
N THR A 130 7.92 -17.92 -16.46
CA THR A 130 8.21 -19.32 -16.17
C THR A 130 7.14 -20.25 -16.76
N LYS A 131 7.01 -20.28 -18.10
CA LYS A 131 6.17 -21.27 -18.79
C LYS A 131 6.69 -22.71 -18.65
N ASN A 132 7.93 -22.89 -18.15
CA ASN A 132 8.54 -24.19 -17.82
C ASN A 132 9.40 -24.06 -16.54
N PRO A 133 8.93 -24.50 -15.36
CA PRO A 133 9.75 -24.48 -14.14
C PRO A 133 10.65 -25.71 -14.12
N ASN A 134 11.98 -25.53 -14.09
CA ASN A 134 12.92 -26.62 -13.80
C ASN A 134 13.99 -26.27 -12.75
N HIS A 135 13.84 -25.16 -12.03
CA HIS A 135 14.74 -24.82 -10.92
C HIS A 135 13.98 -24.50 -9.63
N LEU A 136 14.32 -25.26 -8.58
CA LEU A 136 13.75 -25.17 -7.24
C LEU A 136 14.37 -23.97 -6.51
N LEU A 137 13.96 -22.76 -6.89
CA LEU A 137 14.36 -21.53 -6.22
C LEU A 137 13.73 -21.46 -4.83
N LYS A 138 14.56 -21.35 -3.79
CA LYS A 138 14.12 -21.11 -2.41
C LYS A 138 14.24 -19.62 -2.11
N ILE A 139 13.12 -18.93 -1.95
CA ILE A 139 13.09 -17.47 -1.72
C ILE A 139 12.91 -17.17 -0.22
N GLY A 140 13.80 -16.36 0.35
CA GLY A 140 13.61 -15.79 1.68
C GLY A 140 12.76 -14.50 1.60
N VAL A 141 11.69 -14.43 2.38
CA VAL A 141 10.81 -13.25 2.43
C VAL A 141 10.81 -12.67 3.84
N ILE A 142 11.21 -11.40 3.98
CA ILE A 142 11.16 -10.70 5.27
C ILE A 142 9.69 -10.47 5.65
N ASN A 143 9.32 -10.85 6.86
CA ASN A 143 7.95 -10.76 7.33
C ASN A 143 7.51 -9.29 7.54
N SER A 144 6.49 -8.86 6.80
CA SER A 144 5.69 -7.67 7.11
C SER A 144 4.18 -7.95 6.97
N SER A 145 3.36 -7.17 7.68
CA SER A 145 1.89 -7.25 7.64
C SER A 145 1.35 -7.19 6.21
N LEU A 146 1.91 -6.30 5.40
CA LEU A 146 1.58 -6.12 4.00
C LEU A 146 2.01 -7.34 3.16
N GLN A 147 3.28 -7.74 3.25
CA GLN A 147 3.86 -8.75 2.36
C GLN A 147 3.27 -10.15 2.57
N ASN A 148 2.87 -10.51 3.79
CA ASN A 148 2.38 -11.86 4.07
C ASN A 148 1.18 -12.27 3.21
N THR A 149 0.23 -11.37 2.96
CA THR A 149 -0.99 -11.69 2.23
C THR A 149 -0.72 -11.88 0.74
N PHE A 150 0.09 -10.99 0.15
CA PHE A 150 0.45 -11.05 -1.27
C PHE A 150 1.41 -12.20 -1.57
N VAL A 151 2.46 -12.36 -0.74
CA VAL A 151 3.50 -13.39 -0.92
C VAL A 151 2.90 -14.78 -0.84
N LYS A 152 2.09 -15.07 0.18
CA LYS A 152 1.45 -16.38 0.34
C LYS A 152 0.63 -16.75 -0.89
N ARG A 153 -0.10 -15.79 -1.45
CA ARG A 153 -1.02 -16.03 -2.56
C ARG A 153 -0.32 -16.09 -3.91
N ILE A 154 0.66 -15.22 -4.15
CA ILE A 154 1.42 -15.20 -5.42
C ILE A 154 2.43 -16.36 -5.46
N LEU A 155 3.29 -16.51 -4.45
CA LEU A 155 4.31 -17.56 -4.47
C LEU A 155 3.67 -18.95 -4.33
N GLY A 156 2.65 -19.09 -3.47
CA GLY A 156 1.91 -20.34 -3.33
C GLY A 156 1.22 -20.80 -4.61
N LYS A 157 0.66 -19.88 -5.42
CA LYS A 157 0.07 -20.23 -6.73
C LYS A 157 1.10 -20.54 -7.82
N ASN A 158 2.36 -20.13 -7.65
CA ASN A 158 3.44 -20.39 -8.61
C ASN A 158 4.28 -21.62 -8.25
N ASP A 159 3.90 -22.38 -7.22
CA ASP A 159 4.69 -23.48 -6.67
C ASP A 159 6.15 -23.08 -6.33
N ILE A 160 6.38 -21.81 -5.99
CA ILE A 160 7.70 -21.32 -5.60
C ILE A 160 7.89 -21.59 -4.12
N ALA A 161 8.91 -22.37 -3.78
CA ALA A 161 9.28 -22.60 -2.38
C ALA A 161 9.77 -21.29 -1.73
N TYR A 162 9.17 -20.90 -0.61
CA TYR A 162 9.57 -19.71 0.14
C TYR A 162 9.65 -19.96 1.65
N THR A 163 10.49 -19.18 2.32
CA THR A 163 10.62 -19.18 3.78
C THR A 163 10.43 -17.77 4.30
N VAL A 164 9.54 -17.61 5.28
CA VAL A 164 9.31 -16.31 5.92
C VAL A 164 10.36 -16.08 7.00
N LEU A 165 11.25 -15.12 6.76
CA LEU A 165 12.31 -14.70 7.68
C LEU A 165 11.73 -13.69 8.68
N LYS A 166 11.95 -13.92 9.98
CA LYS A 166 11.59 -12.94 11.02
C LYS A 166 12.56 -11.76 10.93
N ASN A 167 12.05 -10.55 11.05
CA ASN A 167 12.83 -9.30 11.05
C ASN A 167 13.62 -9.09 12.36
N LYS A 168 14.39 -10.10 12.79
CA LYS A 168 15.21 -10.10 14.02
C LYS A 168 16.71 -10.19 13.71
N ASN A 169 17.13 -9.76 12.53
CA ASN A 169 18.56 -9.66 12.25
C ASN A 169 19.11 -8.49 13.06
N LYS A 170 19.80 -8.79 14.17
CA LYS A 170 20.73 -7.84 14.77
C LYS A 170 21.73 -7.44 13.68
N GLU A 171 22.11 -6.17 13.62
CA GLU A 171 23.22 -5.74 12.76
C GLU A 171 24.41 -6.68 12.99
N GLU A 172 24.94 -7.24 11.90
CA GLU A 172 26.15 -8.04 11.97
C GLU A 172 27.28 -7.14 12.43
N LYS A 173 27.79 -7.41 13.64
CA LYS A 173 29.03 -6.80 14.13
C LYS A 173 30.20 -7.65 13.63
N PRO A 174 31.32 -7.03 13.23
CA PRO A 174 32.48 -7.79 12.80
C PRO A 174 32.91 -8.79 13.89
N HIS A 175 33.07 -10.04 13.50
CA HIS A 175 33.58 -11.10 14.38
C HIS A 175 35.10 -11.04 14.39
N LEU A 176 35.69 -10.89 15.58
CA LEU A 176 37.13 -11.05 15.79
C LEU A 176 37.50 -12.52 15.58
N LEU A 177 38.21 -12.81 14.49
CA LEU A 177 38.85 -14.11 14.27
C LEU A 177 40.06 -14.23 15.20
N LYS A 178 39.98 -15.14 16.18
CA LYS A 178 41.15 -15.53 16.97
C LYS A 178 41.89 -16.62 16.22
N PHE A 179 43.10 -16.32 15.77
CA PHE A 179 44.06 -17.33 15.32
C PHE A 179 44.82 -17.82 16.56
N SER A 180 44.78 -19.13 16.81
CA SER A 180 45.74 -19.81 17.69
C SER A 180 46.87 -20.34 16.82
N TRP A 181 48.11 -20.01 17.19
CA TRP A 181 49.32 -20.66 16.67
C TRP A 181 49.50 -22.02 17.32
#